data_AF-K7GBU6-F1
#
_entry.id   AF-K7GBU6-F1
#
_cell.length_a   1.000
_cell.length_b   1.000
_cell.length_c   1.000
_cell.angle_alpha   90.00
_cell.angle_beta   90.00
_cell.angle_gamma   90.00
#
_symmetry.space_group_name_H-M   'P 1'
#
loop_
_entity.id
_entity.type
_entity.pdbx_description
1 polymer ?
#
loop_
_entity_poly.entity_id
_entity_poly.type
_entity_poly.pdbx_seq_one_letter_code
_entity_poly.pdbx_strand_id
1 'polypeptide(L)'
;DFVIYVMTRRRHVFGRRPQPDKGGYVDTFLSAPDILPRHCCVREAELATGLRAGAFSCQACGRSLQERQDAFQAYVESREPELRYRPQEEEALLREINRLQGATTFNLAPAFLLGLCLEHSTRVLEPSHLPRLVTRMAQLVKEAVWVKGEDQGGRLGVGVPHGTPRCCSRPKEVAADLRPLMLWMANAMELLNLVQKKVLDMEKELDLEGSSHDALLSSDLETCDEAMVVLDEVIMSTFQQSVYYLTKTLYSALPALLDSNPFTATADLSHAQELSSMPEGIRGTLAIYQATLELTRECELHPDLVSQTFGYLFFFSNASLFNTLMERGQGQGTVPSRGRQLPPSPRVGTGWLWPWGDGIWGLSPLGGHSSPWTSPLLPPLLPQATWSRLRSDYPALTPAQLHHLLSH
;
A
#
# COMPACT_ATOMS: atom_id res chain seq x y z
N ASP A 1 -2.95 -52.15 21.68
CA ASP A 1 -4.11 -52.48 22.54
C ASP A 1 -4.19 -51.52 23.71
N PHE A 2 -5.30 -50.78 23.82
CA PHE A 2 -5.61 -49.97 25.00
C PHE A 2 -6.74 -50.65 25.77
N VAL A 3 -6.62 -50.73 27.09
CA VAL A 3 -7.63 -51.33 27.97
C VAL A 3 -8.32 -50.21 28.73
N ILE A 4 -9.65 -50.17 28.66
CA ILE A 4 -10.47 -49.17 29.33
C ILE A 4 -11.02 -49.77 30.62
N TYR A 5 -10.77 -49.12 31.76
CA TYR A 5 -11.30 -49.52 33.07
C TYR A 5 -12.29 -48.48 33.57
N VAL A 6 -13.50 -48.92 33.92
CA VAL A 6 -14.54 -48.05 34.51
C VAL A 6 -14.31 -47.95 36.01
N MET A 7 -14.12 -46.73 36.51
CA MET A 7 -13.94 -46.43 37.93
C MET A 7 -15.26 -45.90 38.51
N THR A 8 -15.86 -46.62 39.45
CA THR A 8 -17.18 -46.28 40.02
C THR A 8 -17.10 -45.64 41.41
N ARG A 9 -15.90 -45.51 41.97
CA ARG A 9 -15.67 -44.98 43.32
C ARG A 9 -14.79 -43.74 43.29
N ARG A 10 -15.03 -42.81 44.23
CA ARG A 10 -14.21 -41.59 44.45
C ARG A 10 -12.73 -41.88 44.68
N ARG A 11 -12.40 -43.08 45.15
CA ARG A 11 -11.03 -43.57 45.27
C ARG A 11 -11.02 -44.99 44.72
N HIS A 12 -10.24 -45.19 43.67
CA HIS A 12 -10.12 -46.44 42.93
C HIS A 12 -8.68 -46.93 42.95
N VAL A 13 -8.44 -48.10 43.51
CA VAL A 13 -7.10 -48.67 43.69
C VAL A 13 -6.87 -49.78 42.66
N PHE A 14 -5.82 -49.62 41.86
CA PHE A 14 -5.28 -50.63 40.97
C PHE A 14 -4.13 -51.37 41.63
N GLY A 15 -4.11 -52.68 41.53
CA GLY A 15 -3.05 -53.48 42.13
C GLY A 15 -3.11 -54.94 41.77
N ARG A 16 -2.16 -55.69 42.30
CA ARG A 16 -2.10 -57.14 42.12
C ARG A 16 -3.11 -57.84 43.04
N ARG A 17 -3.69 -58.95 42.56
CA ARG A 17 -4.59 -59.78 43.36
C ARG A 17 -3.92 -60.18 44.68
N PRO A 18 -4.51 -59.86 45.86
CA PRO A 18 -3.88 -60.16 47.14
C PRO A 18 -3.79 -61.67 47.37
N GLN A 19 -2.70 -62.11 48.02
CA GLN A 19 -2.66 -63.42 48.68
C GLN A 19 -3.57 -63.37 49.92
N PRO A 20 -4.24 -64.50 50.26
CA PRO A 20 -5.33 -64.52 51.24
C PRO A 20 -4.99 -63.97 52.64
N ASP A 21 -3.70 -63.89 53.01
CA ASP A 21 -3.28 -63.52 54.37
C ASP A 21 -2.81 -62.07 54.56
N LYS A 22 -2.87 -61.20 53.54
CA LYS A 22 -2.49 -59.77 53.67
C LYS A 22 -3.55 -58.85 53.09
N GLY A 23 -4.58 -58.62 53.90
CA GLY A 23 -5.74 -57.79 53.59
C GLY A 23 -5.36 -56.35 53.20
N GLY A 24 -5.59 -56.02 51.94
CA GLY A 24 -5.57 -54.67 51.40
C GLY A 24 -6.62 -54.58 50.29
N TYR A 25 -7.51 -53.58 50.38
CA TYR A 25 -8.61 -53.39 49.44
C TYR A 25 -8.09 -52.86 48.08
N VAL A 26 -8.45 -53.55 46.98
CA VAL A 26 -8.09 -53.24 45.58
C VAL A 26 -9.36 -53.32 44.73
N ASP A 27 -9.63 -52.31 43.91
CA ASP A 27 -10.84 -52.20 43.09
C ASP A 27 -10.69 -52.88 41.73
N THR A 28 -9.49 -52.87 41.16
CA THR A 28 -9.22 -53.51 39.86
C THR A 28 -7.88 -54.21 39.87
N PHE A 29 -7.91 -55.49 39.49
CA PHE A 29 -6.74 -56.35 39.47
C PHE A 29 -6.02 -56.23 38.14
N LEU A 30 -4.72 -55.97 38.20
CA LEU A 30 -3.85 -55.96 37.04
C LEU A 30 -2.86 -57.13 37.12
N SER A 31 -2.51 -57.69 35.96
CA SER A 31 -1.64 -58.87 35.86
C SER A 31 -0.39 -58.55 35.04
N ALA A 32 0.68 -58.17 35.73
CA ALA A 32 2.04 -58.09 35.18
C ALA A 32 3.06 -58.25 36.33
N PRO A 33 4.29 -58.73 36.06
CA PRO A 33 5.27 -59.09 37.10
C PRO A 33 5.77 -57.88 37.92
N ASP A 34 5.71 -56.69 37.36
CA ASP A 34 6.11 -55.40 37.93
C ASP A 34 5.00 -54.68 38.73
N ILE A 35 3.77 -55.22 38.72
CA ILE A 35 2.64 -54.60 39.42
C ILE A 35 2.65 -54.96 40.90
N LEU A 36 2.68 -53.92 41.73
CA LEU A 36 2.66 -54.01 43.19
C LEU A 36 1.24 -54.33 43.71
N PRO A 37 1.09 -54.86 44.94
CA PRO A 37 -0.21 -55.14 45.55
C PRO A 37 -1.16 -53.92 45.57
N ARG A 38 -0.63 -52.71 45.70
CA ARG A 38 -1.34 -51.43 45.56
C ARG A 38 -0.52 -50.52 44.67
N HIS A 39 -0.55 -50.80 43.37
CA HIS A 39 0.34 -50.18 42.40
C HIS A 39 -0.03 -48.72 42.11
N CYS A 40 -1.31 -48.43 41.94
CA CYS A 40 -1.78 -47.08 41.64
C CYS A 40 -3.10 -46.81 42.38
N CYS A 41 -3.29 -45.59 42.86
CA CYS A 41 -4.54 -45.15 43.46
C CYS A 41 -5.00 -43.89 42.74
N VAL A 42 -6.08 -44.02 41.99
CA VAL A 42 -6.75 -42.88 41.36
C VAL A 42 -7.79 -42.36 42.34
N ARG A 43 -7.80 -41.05 42.55
CA ARG A 43 -8.80 -40.38 43.38
C ARG A 43 -9.47 -39.32 42.54
N GLU A 44 -10.79 -39.30 42.58
CA GLU A 44 -11.57 -38.17 42.13
C GLU A 44 -11.14 -36.96 42.97
N ALA A 45 -10.64 -35.93 42.31
CA ALA A 45 -10.28 -34.69 42.97
C ALA A 45 -11.58 -34.01 43.41
N GLU A 46 -11.92 -34.12 44.68
CA GLU A 46 -12.87 -33.20 45.28
C GLU A 46 -12.29 -31.79 45.10
N LEU A 47 -13.06 -30.88 44.51
CA LEU A 47 -12.78 -29.44 44.58
C LEU A 47 -12.85 -29.03 46.06
N ALA A 48 -11.80 -29.34 46.80
CA ALA A 48 -11.55 -28.80 48.11
C ALA A 48 -11.23 -27.32 47.88
N THR A 49 -12.13 -26.47 48.36
CA THR A 49 -12.12 -25.01 48.35
C THR A 49 -10.95 -24.39 49.12
N GLY A 50 -9.72 -24.92 48.99
CA GLY A 50 -8.60 -24.35 49.74
C GLY A 50 -7.19 -24.88 49.50
N LEU A 51 -6.91 -25.80 48.57
CA LEU A 51 -5.52 -26.23 48.35
C LEU A 51 -5.03 -26.13 46.90
N ARG A 52 -4.15 -25.13 46.71
CA ARG A 52 -3.13 -24.99 45.67
C ARG A 52 -3.63 -24.79 44.24
N ALA A 53 -3.94 -23.53 43.94
CA ALA A 53 -3.96 -22.94 42.60
C ALA A 53 -2.60 -22.98 41.86
N GLY A 54 -1.68 -23.90 42.18
CA GLY A 54 -0.30 -23.92 41.70
C GLY A 54 0.07 -25.07 40.75
N ALA A 55 -0.80 -26.07 40.56
CA ALA A 55 -0.47 -27.24 39.73
C ALA A 55 -0.86 -27.11 38.25
N PHE A 56 -1.84 -26.26 37.94
CA PHE A 56 -2.36 -26.04 36.57
C PHE A 56 -2.36 -24.58 36.16
N SER A 57 -1.66 -23.74 36.91
CA SER A 57 -1.49 -22.33 36.61
C SER A 57 -0.14 -22.06 35.97
N CYS A 58 -0.08 -20.99 35.18
CA CYS A 58 1.19 -20.55 34.65
C CYS A 58 2.10 -20.02 35.74
N GLN A 59 3.33 -20.52 35.79
CA GLN A 59 4.32 -19.99 36.71
C GLN A 59 4.71 -18.52 36.44
N ALA A 60 4.45 -17.99 35.24
CA ALA A 60 4.75 -16.59 34.90
C ALA A 60 3.60 -15.61 35.22
N CYS A 61 2.33 -16.03 35.16
CA CYS A 61 1.20 -15.11 35.36
C CYS A 61 0.11 -15.61 36.32
N GLY A 62 0.29 -16.76 36.97
CA GLY A 62 -0.62 -17.32 37.98
C GLY A 62 -1.98 -17.79 37.47
N ARG A 63 -2.34 -17.50 36.21
CA ARG A 63 -3.63 -17.89 35.62
C ARG A 63 -3.72 -19.40 35.37
N SER A 64 -4.86 -19.98 35.70
CA SER A 64 -5.17 -21.39 35.44
C SER A 64 -5.27 -21.69 33.94
N LEU A 65 -5.14 -22.97 33.57
CA LEU A 65 -5.34 -23.43 32.19
C LEU A 65 -6.74 -23.07 31.65
N GLN A 66 -7.77 -23.17 32.50
CA GLN A 66 -9.14 -22.83 32.15
C GLN A 66 -9.29 -21.33 31.87
N GLU A 67 -8.79 -20.48 32.77
CA GLU A 67 -8.82 -19.01 32.57
C GLU A 67 -8.08 -18.58 31.30
N ARG A 68 -7.05 -19.33 30.88
CA ARG A 68 -6.34 -19.08 29.62
C ARG A 68 -7.14 -19.52 28.41
N GLN A 69 -7.82 -20.65 28.49
CA GLN A 69 -8.71 -21.13 27.44
C GLN A 69 -9.89 -20.19 27.26
N ASP A 70 -10.51 -19.74 28.36
CA ASP A 70 -11.62 -18.79 28.33
C ASP A 70 -11.17 -17.42 27.82
N ALA A 71 -9.99 -16.93 28.25
CA ALA A 71 -9.44 -15.67 27.73
C ALA A 71 -9.05 -15.77 26.25
N PHE A 72 -8.55 -16.92 25.80
CA PHE A 72 -8.27 -17.16 24.39
C PHE A 72 -9.56 -17.25 23.57
N GLN A 73 -10.59 -17.94 24.08
CA GLN A 73 -11.89 -18.04 23.44
C GLN A 73 -12.55 -16.66 23.32
N ALA A 74 -12.56 -15.88 24.41
CA ALA A 74 -13.07 -14.51 24.40
C ALA A 74 -12.30 -13.60 23.44
N TYR A 75 -10.99 -13.81 23.29
CA TYR A 75 -10.17 -13.10 22.30
C TYR A 75 -10.55 -13.49 20.86
N VAL A 76 -10.72 -14.80 20.57
CA VAL A 76 -11.12 -15.29 19.24
C VAL A 76 -12.55 -14.87 18.88
N GLU A 77 -13.44 -14.75 19.86
CA GLU A 77 -14.82 -14.31 19.70
C GLU A 77 -14.98 -12.78 19.71
N SER A 78 -13.92 -12.05 20.05
CA SER A 78 -13.93 -10.58 20.07
C SER A 78 -14.20 -10.03 18.68
N ARG A 79 -15.03 -8.99 18.61
CA ARG A 79 -15.24 -8.21 17.38
C ARG A 79 -14.21 -7.10 17.21
N GLU A 80 -13.42 -6.83 18.24
CA GLU A 80 -12.35 -5.84 18.18
C GLU A 80 -11.09 -6.48 17.59
N PRO A 81 -10.52 -5.90 16.52
CA PRO A 81 -9.26 -6.39 15.98
C PRO A 81 -8.14 -6.12 16.97
N GLU A 82 -7.43 -7.17 17.38
CA GLU A 82 -6.31 -7.08 18.31
C GLU A 82 -5.17 -7.98 17.84
N LEU A 83 -3.93 -7.49 17.88
CA LEU A 83 -2.73 -8.25 17.58
C LEU A 83 -1.83 -8.32 18.82
N ARG A 84 -1.88 -9.43 19.55
CA ARG A 84 -1.11 -9.61 20.78
C ARG A 84 0.17 -10.40 20.51
N TYR A 85 1.30 -9.83 20.90
CA TYR A 85 2.60 -10.47 20.75
C TYR A 85 3.51 -10.20 21.94
N ARG A 86 4.57 -11.01 22.07
CA ARG A 86 5.60 -10.84 23.09
C ARG A 86 6.73 -9.96 22.56
N PRO A 87 7.35 -9.09 23.38
CA PRO A 87 8.46 -8.24 22.94
C PRO A 87 9.63 -9.02 22.29
N GLN A 88 9.87 -10.27 22.69
CA GLN A 88 10.94 -11.11 22.12
C GLN A 88 10.66 -11.55 20.68
N GLU A 89 9.39 -11.59 20.28
CA GLU A 89 8.94 -12.03 18.95
C GLU A 89 8.63 -10.85 18.02
N GLU A 90 8.66 -9.62 18.54
CA GLU A 90 8.29 -8.38 17.83
C GLU A 90 9.04 -8.26 16.50
N GLU A 91 10.36 -8.37 16.54
CA GLU A 91 11.19 -8.19 15.35
C GLU A 91 10.93 -9.28 14.28
N ALA A 92 10.57 -10.50 14.68
CA ALA A 92 10.19 -11.55 13.75
C ALA A 92 8.80 -11.28 13.14
N LEU A 93 7.86 -10.82 13.98
CA LEU A 93 6.51 -10.45 13.57
C LEU A 93 6.52 -9.29 12.56
N LEU A 94 7.24 -8.21 12.85
CA LEU A 94 7.30 -7.04 11.94
C LEU A 94 7.85 -7.42 10.56
N ARG A 95 8.90 -8.26 10.52
CA ARG A 95 9.43 -8.78 9.25
C ARG A 95 8.42 -9.64 8.51
N GLU A 96 7.67 -10.47 9.23
CA GLU A 96 6.65 -11.31 8.61
C GLU A 96 5.51 -10.49 8.04
N ILE A 97 5.05 -9.46 8.76
CA ILE A 97 4.05 -8.52 8.27
C ILE A 97 4.52 -7.88 6.95
N ASN A 98 5.79 -7.47 6.86
CA ASN A 98 6.32 -6.88 5.63
C ASN A 98 6.41 -7.87 4.47
N ARG A 99 6.59 -9.17 4.73
CA ARG A 99 6.56 -10.22 3.69
C ARG A 99 5.18 -10.45 3.11
N LEU A 100 4.11 -10.09 3.83
CA LEU A 100 2.74 -10.24 3.34
C LEU A 100 2.40 -9.33 2.17
N GLN A 101 3.21 -8.30 1.89
CA GLN A 101 2.91 -7.36 0.83
C GLN A 101 2.85 -8.04 -0.55
N GLY A 102 1.66 -8.02 -1.16
CA GLY A 102 1.39 -8.66 -2.46
C GLY A 102 1.16 -10.17 -2.38
N ALA A 103 1.21 -10.76 -1.18
CA ALA A 103 0.90 -12.17 -0.95
C ALA A 103 -0.57 -12.42 -0.60
N THR A 104 -1.28 -11.37 -0.15
CA THR A 104 -2.69 -11.44 0.25
C THR A 104 -3.57 -10.68 -0.75
N THR A 105 -4.87 -10.92 -0.68
CA THR A 105 -5.88 -10.12 -1.41
C THR A 105 -6.11 -8.73 -0.80
N PHE A 106 -5.49 -8.44 0.36
CA PHE A 106 -5.68 -7.22 1.13
C PHE A 106 -4.44 -6.34 1.00
N ASN A 107 -4.48 -5.37 0.10
CA ASN A 107 -3.29 -4.59 -0.27
C ASN A 107 -2.69 -3.80 0.89
N LEU A 108 -3.53 -3.28 1.78
CA LEU A 108 -3.14 -2.48 2.95
C LEU A 108 -2.94 -3.33 4.22
N ALA A 109 -2.96 -4.66 4.12
CA ALA A 109 -2.79 -5.53 5.29
C ALA A 109 -1.51 -5.23 6.10
N PRO A 110 -0.33 -4.98 5.49
CA PRO A 110 0.85 -4.61 6.25
C PRO A 110 0.63 -3.38 7.14
N ALA A 111 0.11 -2.27 6.59
CA ALA A 111 -0.13 -1.05 7.35
C ALA A 111 -1.09 -1.27 8.53
N PHE A 112 -2.21 -1.97 8.31
CA PHE A 112 -3.18 -2.23 9.38
C PHE A 112 -2.65 -3.18 10.45
N LEU A 113 -1.90 -4.21 10.08
CA LEU A 113 -1.27 -5.11 11.06
C LEU A 113 -0.20 -4.38 11.89
N LEU A 114 0.60 -3.51 11.27
CA LEU A 114 1.53 -2.63 11.98
C LEU A 114 0.78 -1.65 12.89
N GLY A 115 -0.36 -1.12 12.44
CA GLY A 115 -1.26 -0.31 13.27
C GLY A 115 -1.77 -1.05 14.51
N LEU A 116 -2.13 -2.33 14.39
CA LEU A 116 -2.49 -3.16 15.55
C LEU A 116 -1.31 -3.38 16.50
N CYS A 117 -0.08 -3.44 15.98
CA CYS A 117 1.11 -3.47 16.84
C CYS A 117 1.28 -2.14 17.62
N LEU A 118 1.01 -0.99 17.00
CA LEU A 118 1.02 0.31 17.70
C LEU A 118 -0.02 0.32 18.83
N GLU A 119 -1.25 -0.13 18.56
CA GLU A 119 -2.30 -0.25 19.57
C GLU A 119 -1.89 -1.16 20.72
N HIS A 120 -1.36 -2.35 20.43
CA HIS A 120 -0.88 -3.28 21.44
C HIS A 120 0.25 -2.69 22.28
N SER A 121 1.21 -2.00 21.64
CA SER A 121 2.30 -1.33 22.34
C SER A 121 1.79 -0.33 23.37
N THR A 122 0.83 0.52 22.99
CA THR A 122 0.31 1.54 23.91
C THR A 122 -0.58 1.00 25.03
N ARG A 123 -1.21 -0.17 24.85
CA ARG A 123 -2.08 -0.77 25.87
C ARG A 123 -1.34 -1.68 26.85
N VAL A 124 -0.27 -2.33 26.40
CA VAL A 124 0.34 -3.46 27.12
C VAL A 124 1.82 -3.24 27.43
N LEU A 125 2.54 -2.46 26.62
CA LEU A 125 3.97 -2.24 26.75
C LEU A 125 4.28 -0.89 27.42
N GLU A 126 5.53 -0.71 27.82
CA GLU A 126 6.00 0.55 28.43
C GLU A 126 5.92 1.71 27.40
N PRO A 127 5.58 2.94 27.81
CA PRO A 127 5.46 4.08 26.89
C PRO A 127 6.72 4.35 26.05
N SER A 128 7.90 4.18 26.66
CA SER A 128 9.21 4.32 25.99
C SER A 128 9.48 3.29 24.89
N HIS A 129 8.62 2.27 24.75
CA HIS A 129 8.73 1.27 23.70
C HIS A 129 8.14 1.74 22.36
N LEU A 130 7.11 2.59 22.40
CA LEU A 130 6.40 3.03 21.20
C LEU A 130 7.32 3.75 20.20
N PRO A 131 8.14 4.74 20.58
CA PRO A 131 9.00 5.43 19.61
C PRO A 131 9.99 4.47 18.93
N ARG A 132 10.54 3.53 19.70
CA ARG A 132 11.44 2.49 19.19
C ARG A 132 10.75 1.57 18.20
N LEU A 133 9.50 1.21 18.48
CA LEU A 133 8.66 0.40 17.60
C LEU A 133 8.39 1.13 16.28
N VAL A 134 7.95 2.40 16.33
CA VAL A 134 7.68 3.22 15.15
C VAL A 134 8.94 3.37 14.29
N THR A 135 10.07 3.71 14.90
CA THR A 135 11.37 3.77 14.19
C THR A 135 11.70 2.45 13.53
N ARG A 136 11.47 1.31 14.21
CA ARG A 136 11.76 0.01 13.63
C ARG A 136 10.84 -0.34 12.46
N MET A 137 9.55 -0.03 12.57
CA MET A 137 8.58 -0.19 11.48
C MET A 137 8.99 0.62 10.25
N ALA A 138 9.30 1.91 10.43
CA ALA A 138 9.72 2.80 9.36
C ALA A 138 10.98 2.29 8.64
N GLN A 139 11.98 1.83 9.40
CA GLN A 139 13.19 1.25 8.82
C GLN A 139 12.93 -0.04 8.06
N LEU A 140 12.10 -0.95 8.59
CA LEU A 140 11.75 -2.19 7.88
C LEU A 140 10.98 -1.94 6.58
N VAL A 141 10.12 -0.91 6.55
CA VAL A 141 9.42 -0.47 5.32
C VAL A 141 10.43 0.11 4.32
N LYS A 142 11.37 0.96 4.77
CA LYS A 142 12.44 1.52 3.93
C LYS A 142 13.35 0.43 3.35
N GLU A 143 13.78 -0.52 4.17
CA GLU A 143 14.56 -1.70 3.75
C GLU A 143 13.79 -2.51 2.68
N ALA A 144 12.49 -2.75 2.88
CA ALA A 144 11.67 -3.50 1.94
C ALA A 144 11.48 -2.80 0.59
N VAL A 145 11.41 -1.47 0.58
CA VAL A 145 11.38 -0.67 -0.65
C VAL A 145 12.74 -0.67 -1.35
N TRP A 146 13.83 -0.53 -0.60
CA TRP A 146 15.19 -0.54 -1.16
C TRP A 146 15.50 -1.84 -1.92
N VAL A 147 15.23 -2.99 -1.30
CA VAL A 147 15.45 -4.31 -1.93
C VAL A 147 14.65 -4.45 -3.23
N LYS A 148 13.40 -3.97 -3.24
CA LYS A 148 12.57 -3.99 -4.45
C LYS A 148 13.03 -3.00 -5.52
N GLY A 149 13.57 -1.86 -5.11
CA GLY A 149 14.16 -0.86 -6.01
C GLY A 149 15.41 -1.39 -6.72
N GLU A 150 16.27 -2.15 -6.04
CA GLU A 150 17.44 -2.80 -6.65
C GLU A 150 17.02 -3.88 -7.66
N ASP A 151 16.06 -4.72 -7.27
CA ASP A 151 15.48 -5.75 -8.15
C ASP A 151 14.85 -5.15 -9.41
N GLN A 152 14.16 -4.02 -9.28
CA GLN A 152 13.58 -3.28 -10.40
C GLN A 152 14.62 -2.55 -11.22
N GLY A 153 15.65 -1.96 -10.61
CA GLY A 153 16.79 -1.38 -11.31
C GLY A 153 17.51 -2.40 -12.20
N GLY A 154 17.57 -3.66 -11.76
CA GLY A 154 18.05 -4.78 -12.58
C GLY A 154 17.11 -5.14 -13.74
N ARG A 155 15.79 -5.19 -13.51
CA ARG A 155 14.78 -5.57 -14.52
C ARG A 155 14.51 -4.47 -15.56
N LEU A 156 14.61 -3.21 -15.14
CA LEU A 156 14.35 -2.01 -15.94
C LEU A 156 15.64 -1.40 -16.53
N GLY A 157 16.78 -2.06 -16.30
CA GLY A 157 18.05 -1.82 -17.03
C GLY A 157 18.84 -0.60 -16.59
N VAL A 158 18.89 -0.30 -15.29
CA VAL A 158 19.63 0.87 -14.75
C VAL A 158 21.14 0.58 -14.56
N GLY A 159 21.60 -0.67 -14.78
CA GLY A 159 22.97 -1.10 -14.42
C GLY A 159 23.88 -1.67 -15.52
N VAL A 160 23.57 -1.57 -16.82
CA VAL A 160 24.45 -2.12 -17.89
C VAL A 160 24.66 -1.09 -19.00
N PRO A 161 25.90 -0.63 -19.29
CA PRO A 161 26.15 0.37 -20.31
C PRO A 161 25.87 -0.06 -21.76
N HIS A 162 25.63 -1.34 -22.05
CA HIS A 162 25.61 -1.89 -23.43
C HIS A 162 24.42 -2.81 -23.74
N GLY A 163 23.34 -2.78 -22.95
CA GLY A 163 22.08 -3.44 -23.30
C GLY A 163 21.13 -2.46 -23.98
N THR A 164 20.58 -2.82 -25.14
CA THR A 164 19.57 -2.02 -25.86
C THR A 164 18.50 -1.55 -24.88
N PRO A 165 18.18 -0.24 -24.79
CA PRO A 165 17.11 0.22 -23.92
C PRO A 165 15.83 -0.50 -24.32
N ARG A 166 15.20 -1.24 -23.39
CA ARG A 166 13.81 -1.71 -23.54
C ARG A 166 12.92 -0.47 -23.58
N CYS A 167 12.84 0.15 -24.76
CA CYS A 167 12.15 1.43 -24.97
C CYS A 167 10.66 1.24 -25.33
N CYS A 168 10.12 0.02 -25.15
CA CYS A 168 8.77 -0.34 -25.56
C CYS A 168 8.18 -1.44 -24.65
N SER A 169 8.25 -1.27 -23.34
CA SER A 169 7.52 -2.17 -22.43
C SER A 169 6.02 -1.91 -22.59
N ARG A 170 5.21 -2.97 -22.68
CA ARG A 170 3.75 -2.80 -22.78
C ARG A 170 3.23 -2.12 -21.51
N PRO A 171 2.15 -1.31 -21.57
CA PRO A 171 1.59 -0.64 -20.38
C PRO A 171 1.35 -1.58 -19.20
N LYS A 172 0.93 -2.82 -19.47
CA LYS A 172 0.71 -3.86 -18.46
C LYS A 172 2.01 -4.37 -17.80
N GLU A 173 3.11 -4.41 -18.53
CA GLU A 173 4.41 -4.81 -18.00
C GLU A 173 4.96 -3.75 -17.04
N VAL A 174 4.86 -2.47 -17.45
CA VAL A 174 5.23 -1.33 -16.58
C VAL A 174 4.36 -1.30 -15.34
N ALA A 175 3.06 -1.57 -15.47
CA ALA A 175 2.17 -1.62 -14.32
C ALA A 175 2.53 -2.77 -13.36
N ALA A 176 2.88 -3.95 -13.89
CA ALA A 176 3.32 -5.08 -13.07
C ALA A 176 4.63 -4.79 -12.34
N ASP A 177 5.58 -4.13 -13.00
CA ASP A 177 6.86 -3.74 -12.40
C ASP A 177 6.69 -2.65 -11.33
N LEU A 178 5.75 -1.71 -11.52
CA LEU A 178 5.47 -0.64 -10.57
C LEU A 178 4.59 -1.06 -9.39
N ARG A 179 3.81 -2.14 -9.53
CA ARG A 179 2.87 -2.61 -8.49
C ARG A 179 3.51 -2.73 -7.10
N PRO A 180 4.69 -3.35 -6.92
CA PRO A 180 5.28 -3.47 -5.60
C PRO A 180 5.68 -2.11 -4.98
N LEU A 181 6.10 -1.14 -5.80
CA LEU A 181 6.42 0.21 -5.31
C LEU A 181 5.14 0.95 -4.90
N MET A 182 4.10 0.92 -5.74
CA MET A 182 2.83 1.58 -5.42
C MET A 182 2.11 0.96 -4.21
N LEU A 183 2.22 -0.36 -4.01
CA LEU A 183 1.74 -1.00 -2.78
C LEU A 183 2.51 -0.52 -1.56
N TRP A 184 3.83 -0.32 -1.64
CA TRP A 184 4.61 0.20 -0.50
C TRP A 184 4.31 1.67 -0.27
N MET A 185 4.11 2.46 -1.33
CA MET A 185 3.67 3.84 -1.22
C MET A 185 2.33 3.94 -0.49
N ALA A 186 1.35 3.11 -0.85
CA ALA A 186 0.03 3.09 -0.20
C ALA A 186 0.12 2.64 1.27
N ASN A 187 0.86 1.56 1.56
CA ASN A 187 1.05 1.10 2.94
C ASN A 187 1.85 2.10 3.80
N ALA A 188 2.87 2.76 3.24
CA ALA A 188 3.65 3.77 3.95
C ALA A 188 2.80 5.01 4.28
N MET A 189 1.96 5.47 3.34
CA MET A 189 1.00 6.55 3.57
C MET A 189 0.01 6.19 4.68
N GLU A 190 -0.57 4.99 4.64
CA GLU A 190 -1.52 4.55 5.67
C GLU A 190 -0.84 4.40 7.04
N LEU A 191 0.36 3.80 7.09
CA LEU A 191 1.13 3.68 8.33
C LEU A 191 1.51 5.06 8.89
N LEU A 192 1.92 5.99 8.05
CA LEU A 192 2.22 7.37 8.46
C LEU A 192 0.99 8.01 9.11
N ASN A 193 -0.19 7.90 8.50
CA ASN A 193 -1.44 8.43 9.07
C ASN A 193 -1.77 7.81 10.44
N LEU A 194 -1.56 6.49 10.59
CA LEU A 194 -1.78 5.78 11.85
C LEU A 194 -0.81 6.24 12.94
N VAL A 195 0.48 6.39 12.61
CA VAL A 195 1.50 6.90 13.54
C VAL A 195 1.20 8.36 13.91
N GLN A 196 0.93 9.23 12.93
CA GLN A 196 0.58 10.64 13.15
C GLN A 196 -0.61 10.77 14.10
N LYS A 197 -1.68 10.00 13.86
CA LYS A 197 -2.84 10.00 14.77
C LYS A 197 -2.43 9.62 16.19
N LYS A 198 -1.57 8.61 16.35
CA LYS A 198 -1.13 8.14 17.66
C LYS A 198 -0.27 9.17 18.40
N VAL A 199 0.66 9.81 17.68
CA VAL A 199 1.49 10.91 18.19
C VAL A 199 0.61 12.08 18.63
N LEU A 200 -0.35 12.49 17.80
CA LEU A 200 -1.32 13.55 18.14
C LEU A 200 -2.16 13.21 19.38
N ASP A 201 -2.50 11.94 19.59
CA ASP A 201 -3.25 11.55 20.79
C ASP A 201 -2.36 11.58 22.05
N MET A 202 -1.08 11.22 21.94
CA MET A 202 -0.10 11.38 23.02
C MET A 202 0.15 12.85 23.38
N GLU A 203 0.24 13.74 22.39
CA GLU A 203 0.38 15.19 22.60
C GLU A 203 -0.81 15.77 23.39
N LYS A 204 -2.03 15.33 23.09
CA LYS A 204 -3.23 15.77 23.83
C LYS A 204 -3.23 15.26 25.28
N GLU A 205 -2.74 14.05 25.53
CA GLU A 205 -2.61 13.51 26.89
C GLU A 205 -1.59 14.31 27.70
N LEU A 206 -0.48 14.74 27.08
CA LEU A 206 0.53 15.62 27.67
C LEU A 206 -0.03 16.98 28.10
N ASP A 207 -0.78 17.64 27.21
CA ASP A 207 -1.39 18.96 27.48
C ASP A 207 -2.35 18.94 28.69
N LEU A 208 -2.91 17.77 29.02
CA LEU A 208 -3.82 17.58 30.14
C LEU A 208 -3.11 17.32 31.49
N GLU A 209 -1.93 16.70 31.49
CA GLU A 209 -1.24 16.24 32.71
C GLU A 209 -0.16 17.20 33.26
N GLY A 210 0.35 18.12 32.44
CA GLY A 210 0.88 19.42 32.84
C GLY A 210 2.05 19.56 33.84
N SER A 211 2.76 18.53 34.35
CA SER A 211 3.79 18.84 35.38
C SER A 211 4.98 17.91 35.72
N SER A 212 5.26 16.74 35.12
CA SER A 212 6.50 16.01 35.54
C SER A 212 7.20 15.07 34.55
N HIS A 213 6.60 14.74 33.41
CA HIS A 213 7.20 13.83 32.42
C HIS A 213 7.61 14.50 31.09
N ASP A 214 7.62 15.83 31.03
CA ASP A 214 7.82 16.65 29.82
C ASP A 214 9.08 16.29 29.03
N ALA A 215 10.25 16.16 29.67
CA ALA A 215 11.50 16.03 28.94
C ALA A 215 11.68 14.66 28.25
N LEU A 216 11.21 13.58 28.88
CA LEU A 216 11.29 12.23 28.31
C LEU A 216 10.23 12.03 27.23
N LEU A 217 9.01 12.50 27.46
CA LEU A 217 7.93 12.40 26.48
C LEU A 217 8.19 13.30 25.27
N SER A 218 8.78 14.49 25.45
CA SER A 218 9.24 15.33 24.34
C SER A 218 10.29 14.62 23.47
N SER A 219 11.25 13.92 24.09
CA SER A 219 12.24 13.13 23.36
C SER A 219 11.62 11.94 22.61
N ASP A 220 10.59 11.32 23.19
CA ASP A 220 9.84 10.23 22.57
C ASP A 220 9.04 10.72 21.35
N LEU A 221 8.45 11.92 21.42
CA LEU A 221 7.77 12.58 20.30
C LEU A 221 8.75 12.92 19.17
N GLU A 222 9.91 13.53 19.50
CA GLU A 222 10.97 13.83 18.52
C GLU A 222 11.44 12.55 17.79
N THR A 223 11.58 11.44 18.52
CA THR A 223 11.94 10.15 17.92
C THR A 223 10.85 9.63 16.97
N CYS A 224 9.57 9.84 17.30
CA CYS A 224 8.46 9.50 16.41
C CYS A 224 8.45 10.38 15.16
N ASP A 225 8.70 11.69 15.30
CA ASP A 225 8.82 12.63 14.19
C ASP A 225 9.93 12.21 13.21
N GLU A 226 11.10 11.85 13.72
CA GLU A 226 12.20 11.33 12.90
C GLU A 226 11.77 10.07 12.12
N ALA A 227 11.04 9.16 12.76
CA ALA A 227 10.54 7.96 12.09
C ALA A 227 9.45 8.27 11.05
N MET A 228 8.61 9.27 11.28
CA MET A 228 7.63 9.75 10.31
C MET A 228 8.32 10.37 9.09
N VAL A 229 9.41 11.12 9.28
CA VAL A 229 10.23 11.63 8.17
C VAL A 229 10.78 10.48 7.32
N VAL A 230 11.20 9.36 7.94
CA VAL A 230 11.63 8.16 7.20
C VAL A 230 10.49 7.56 6.36
N LEU A 231 9.25 7.55 6.87
CA LEU A 231 8.08 7.12 6.09
C LEU A 231 7.78 8.08 4.93
N ASP A 232 7.90 9.39 5.16
CA ASP A 232 7.77 10.41 4.10
C ASP A 232 8.83 10.22 3.00
N GLU A 233 10.08 9.96 3.36
CA GLU A 233 11.13 9.62 2.38
C GLU A 233 10.75 8.40 1.53
N VAL A 234 10.14 7.38 2.14
CA VAL A 234 9.67 6.20 1.42
C VAL A 234 8.53 6.57 0.46
N ILE A 235 7.55 7.35 0.91
CA ILE A 235 6.43 7.81 0.07
C ILE A 235 6.98 8.63 -1.11
N MET A 236 7.86 9.58 -0.84
CA MET A 236 8.45 10.45 -1.85
C MET A 236 9.30 9.68 -2.86
N SER A 237 10.18 8.79 -2.39
CA SER A 237 11.05 8.01 -3.29
C SER A 237 10.26 7.02 -4.16
N THR A 238 9.25 6.34 -3.59
CA THR A 238 8.36 5.45 -4.36
C THR A 238 7.50 6.22 -5.36
N PHE A 239 7.00 7.40 -5.00
CA PHE A 239 6.30 8.30 -5.91
C PHE A 239 7.19 8.73 -7.08
N GLN A 240 8.39 9.25 -6.79
CA GLN A 240 9.35 9.71 -7.80
C GLN A 240 9.75 8.59 -8.76
N GLN A 241 10.04 7.39 -8.25
CA GLN A 241 10.37 6.23 -9.08
C GLN A 241 9.18 5.82 -9.98
N SER A 242 7.97 5.79 -9.41
CA SER A 242 6.75 5.47 -10.17
C SER A 242 6.54 6.46 -11.32
N VAL A 243 6.59 7.75 -11.02
CA VAL A 243 6.46 8.82 -12.02
C VAL A 243 7.56 8.75 -13.08
N TYR A 244 8.81 8.46 -12.70
CA TYR A 244 9.91 8.32 -13.65
C TYR A 244 9.64 7.23 -14.70
N TYR A 245 9.23 6.04 -14.27
CA TYR A 245 8.97 4.94 -15.22
C TYR A 245 7.71 5.18 -16.06
N LEU A 246 6.66 5.76 -15.48
CA LEU A 246 5.46 6.14 -16.22
C LEU A 246 5.77 7.20 -17.29
N THR A 247 6.54 8.22 -16.96
CA THR A 247 6.93 9.29 -17.89
C THR A 247 7.87 8.79 -18.98
N LYS A 248 8.82 7.90 -18.64
CA LYS A 248 9.65 7.20 -19.63
C LYS A 248 8.80 6.41 -20.63
N THR A 249 7.77 5.73 -20.14
CA THR A 249 6.83 4.98 -21.00
C THR A 249 6.00 5.93 -21.86
N LEU A 250 5.46 7.00 -21.27
CA LEU A 250 4.73 8.04 -22.01
C LEU A 250 5.59 8.69 -23.09
N TYR A 251 6.85 9.01 -22.79
CA TYR A 251 7.77 9.63 -23.75
C TYR A 251 7.90 8.83 -25.05
N SER A 252 7.85 7.49 -24.97
CA SER A 252 7.87 6.62 -26.16
C SER A 252 6.56 6.63 -26.96
N ALA A 253 5.42 6.91 -26.32
CA ALA A 253 4.08 6.87 -26.92
C ALA A 253 3.61 8.24 -27.46
N LEU A 254 4.06 9.34 -26.84
CA LEU A 254 3.64 10.70 -27.19
C LEU A 254 3.93 11.13 -28.65
N PRO A 255 5.01 10.69 -29.33
CA PRO A 255 5.23 11.05 -30.73
C PRO A 255 4.10 10.56 -31.67
N ALA A 256 3.60 9.33 -31.44
CA ALA A 256 2.50 8.78 -32.23
C ALA A 256 1.19 9.57 -32.06
N LEU A 257 1.00 10.20 -30.90
CA LEU A 257 -0.13 11.10 -30.64
C LEU A 257 -0.05 12.37 -31.51
N LEU A 258 1.15 12.93 -31.70
CA LEU A 258 1.35 14.09 -32.58
C LEU A 258 1.20 13.75 -34.07
N ASP A 259 1.63 12.55 -34.46
CA ASP A 259 1.63 12.13 -35.86
C ASP A 259 0.23 11.66 -36.34
N SER A 260 -0.68 11.42 -35.39
CA SER A 260 -2.07 11.07 -35.65
C SER A 260 -2.87 12.23 -36.22
N ASN A 261 -3.68 11.98 -37.26
CA ASN A 261 -4.64 12.97 -37.74
C ASN A 261 -5.92 12.89 -36.88
N PRO A 262 -6.24 13.90 -36.05
CA PRO A 262 -7.44 13.87 -35.21
C PRO A 262 -8.75 13.92 -36.01
N PHE A 263 -8.70 14.30 -37.30
CA PHE A 263 -9.88 14.49 -38.13
C PHE A 263 -10.28 13.25 -38.94
N THR A 264 -9.53 12.15 -38.87
CA THR A 264 -9.94 10.88 -39.51
C THR A 264 -10.94 10.09 -38.65
N ALA A 265 -11.11 10.45 -37.38
CA ALA A 265 -12.08 9.85 -36.46
C ALA A 265 -13.37 10.69 -36.39
N THR A 266 -14.07 10.82 -37.53
CA THR A 266 -15.40 11.44 -37.61
C THR A 266 -16.54 10.51 -37.15
N ALA A 267 -16.23 9.45 -36.41
CA ALA A 267 -17.24 8.64 -35.72
C ALA A 267 -17.48 9.25 -34.34
N ASP A 268 -18.73 9.35 -33.89
CA ASP A 268 -19.13 9.89 -32.59
C ASP A 268 -18.35 9.24 -31.42
N LEU A 269 -17.22 9.85 -31.05
CA LEU A 269 -16.34 9.40 -29.97
C LEU A 269 -16.98 9.56 -28.58
N SER A 270 -18.15 10.20 -28.50
CA SER A 270 -18.96 10.28 -27.27
C SER A 270 -19.45 8.90 -26.78
N HIS A 271 -19.45 7.88 -27.64
CA HIS A 271 -19.82 6.51 -27.31
C HIS A 271 -18.64 5.51 -27.33
N ALA A 272 -17.43 5.99 -27.61
CA ALA A 272 -16.21 5.18 -27.67
C ALA A 272 -15.68 4.87 -26.26
N GLN A 273 -16.37 3.98 -25.54
CA GLN A 273 -15.98 3.56 -24.18
C GLN A 273 -14.84 2.52 -24.20
N GLU A 274 -14.58 1.89 -25.35
CA GLU A 274 -13.56 0.85 -25.50
C GLU A 274 -12.28 1.37 -26.16
N LEU A 275 -11.13 1.07 -25.55
CA LEU A 275 -9.79 1.41 -26.04
C LEU A 275 -9.50 0.86 -27.46
N SER A 276 -10.20 -0.20 -27.88
CA SER A 276 -10.14 -0.81 -29.22
C SER A 276 -10.69 0.10 -30.32
N SER A 277 -11.69 0.93 -29.99
CA SER A 277 -12.34 1.87 -30.91
C SER A 277 -11.53 3.14 -31.16
N MET A 278 -10.41 3.29 -30.44
CA MET A 278 -9.52 4.44 -30.52
C MET A 278 -8.66 4.47 -31.78
N PRO A 279 -8.39 5.66 -32.35
CA PRO A 279 -7.37 5.86 -33.36
C PRO A 279 -6.01 5.34 -32.89
N GLU A 280 -5.27 4.74 -33.83
CA GLU A 280 -4.06 3.96 -33.53
C GLU A 280 -3.01 4.75 -32.75
N GLY A 281 -2.72 6.00 -33.13
CA GLY A 281 -1.72 6.79 -32.42
C GLY A 281 -2.20 7.49 -31.14
N ILE A 282 -3.49 7.43 -30.81
CA ILE A 282 -4.01 7.86 -29.49
C ILE A 282 -4.03 6.67 -28.51
N ARG A 283 -4.27 5.46 -29.03
CA ARG A 283 -4.45 4.22 -28.25
C ARG A 283 -3.29 3.96 -27.29
N GLY A 284 -2.05 4.14 -27.73
CA GLY A 284 -0.86 3.89 -26.90
C GLY A 284 -0.81 4.76 -25.64
N THR A 285 -0.99 6.06 -25.81
CA THR A 285 -1.00 7.03 -24.71
C THR A 285 -2.15 6.75 -23.74
N LEU A 286 -3.36 6.52 -24.24
CA LEU A 286 -4.51 6.19 -23.39
C LEU A 286 -4.35 4.86 -22.66
N ALA A 287 -3.75 3.86 -23.29
CA ALA A 287 -3.45 2.58 -22.63
C ALA A 287 -2.57 2.76 -21.40
N ILE A 288 -1.60 3.69 -21.45
CA ILE A 288 -0.71 4.00 -20.32
C ILE A 288 -1.50 4.68 -19.19
N TYR A 289 -2.30 5.69 -19.50
CA TYR A 289 -3.15 6.36 -18.50
C TYR A 289 -4.15 5.40 -17.87
N GLN A 290 -4.79 4.54 -18.66
CA GLN A 290 -5.72 3.53 -18.16
C GLN A 290 -5.03 2.51 -17.26
N ALA A 291 -3.90 1.93 -17.71
CA ALA A 291 -3.14 0.99 -16.90
C ALA A 291 -2.64 1.62 -15.59
N THR A 292 -2.26 2.90 -15.63
CA THR A 292 -1.88 3.65 -14.42
C THR A 292 -3.06 3.81 -13.47
N LEU A 293 -4.25 4.16 -13.99
CA LEU A 293 -5.45 4.35 -13.19
C LEU A 293 -5.89 3.05 -12.52
N GLU A 294 -5.91 1.96 -13.28
CA GLU A 294 -6.19 0.61 -12.79
C GLU A 294 -5.19 0.25 -11.69
N LEU A 295 -3.89 0.45 -11.93
CA LEU A 295 -2.85 0.16 -10.94
C LEU A 295 -3.04 0.97 -9.65
N THR A 296 -3.33 2.27 -9.73
CA THR A 296 -3.56 3.09 -8.53
C THR A 296 -4.75 2.62 -7.71
N ARG A 297 -5.79 2.08 -8.36
CA ARG A 297 -6.96 1.50 -7.67
C ARG A 297 -6.65 0.15 -7.07
N GLU A 298 -5.98 -0.71 -7.84
CA GLU A 298 -5.57 -2.04 -7.39
C GLU A 298 -4.64 -1.97 -6.18
N CYS A 299 -3.83 -0.91 -6.06
CA CYS A 299 -2.96 -0.68 -4.92
C CYS A 299 -3.62 0.10 -3.78
N GLU A 300 -4.87 0.55 -3.94
CA GLU A 300 -5.61 1.38 -2.97
C GLU A 300 -4.85 2.65 -2.59
N LEU A 301 -4.28 3.34 -3.59
CA LEU A 301 -3.47 4.52 -3.36
C LEU A 301 -4.33 5.70 -2.87
N HIS A 302 -3.80 6.48 -1.91
CA HIS A 302 -4.48 7.64 -1.36
C HIS A 302 -4.91 8.63 -2.47
N PRO A 303 -6.13 9.21 -2.43
CA PRO A 303 -6.66 10.07 -3.49
C PRO A 303 -5.74 11.24 -3.88
N ASP A 304 -5.06 11.84 -2.89
CA ASP A 304 -4.12 12.94 -3.16
C ASP A 304 -2.90 12.47 -3.95
N LEU A 305 -2.36 11.29 -3.66
CA LEU A 305 -1.24 10.71 -4.40
C LEU A 305 -1.67 10.32 -5.82
N VAL A 306 -2.90 9.83 -5.99
CA VAL A 306 -3.48 9.60 -7.33
C VAL A 306 -3.55 10.92 -8.10
N SER A 307 -4.14 11.96 -7.50
CA SER A 307 -4.27 13.28 -8.12
C SER A 307 -2.92 13.87 -8.51
N GLN A 308 -1.93 13.81 -7.62
CA GLN A 308 -0.55 14.27 -7.87
C GLN A 308 0.13 13.47 -8.98
N THR A 309 -0.05 12.14 -9.01
CA THR A 309 0.50 11.28 -10.07
C THR A 309 -0.04 11.73 -11.42
N PHE A 310 -1.36 11.81 -11.59
CA PHE A 310 -1.97 12.20 -12.85
C PHE A 310 -1.68 13.66 -13.22
N GLY A 311 -1.67 14.57 -12.25
CA GLY A 311 -1.26 15.96 -12.45
C GLY A 311 0.15 16.06 -13.05
N TYR A 312 1.10 15.30 -12.51
CA TYR A 312 2.46 15.23 -13.07
C TYR A 312 2.47 14.63 -14.49
N LEU A 313 1.78 13.52 -14.72
CA LEU A 313 1.77 12.86 -16.04
C LEU A 313 1.17 13.76 -17.13
N PHE A 314 0.10 14.50 -16.81
CA PHE A 314 -0.50 15.46 -17.72
C PHE A 314 0.44 16.63 -18.01
N PHE A 315 1.05 17.19 -16.98
CA PHE A 315 2.05 18.26 -17.14
C PHE A 315 3.20 17.79 -18.03
N PHE A 316 3.77 16.62 -17.75
CA PHE A 316 4.86 16.03 -18.53
C PHE A 316 4.45 15.79 -19.99
N SER A 317 3.25 15.24 -20.22
CA SER A 317 2.74 14.97 -21.56
C SER A 317 2.59 16.26 -22.36
N ASN A 318 1.97 17.28 -21.76
CA ASN A 318 1.77 18.58 -22.41
C ASN A 318 3.10 19.27 -22.71
N ALA A 319 4.03 19.28 -21.76
CA ALA A 319 5.36 19.87 -21.95
C ALA A 319 6.16 19.13 -23.03
N SER A 320 6.14 17.81 -23.02
CA SER A 320 6.85 16.99 -24.00
C SER A 320 6.30 17.18 -25.42
N LEU A 321 4.98 17.12 -25.58
CA LEU A 321 4.31 17.36 -26.86
C LEU A 321 4.62 18.76 -27.39
N PHE A 322 4.55 19.77 -26.51
CA PHE A 322 4.87 21.14 -26.85
C PHE A 322 6.33 21.28 -27.31
N ASN A 323 7.28 20.72 -26.57
CA ASN A 323 8.69 20.75 -26.94
C ASN A 323 8.94 20.07 -28.30
N THR A 324 8.35 18.90 -28.54
CA THR A 324 8.46 18.21 -29.84
C THR A 324 7.86 19.03 -30.99
N LEU A 325 6.75 19.73 -30.77
CA LEU A 325 6.17 20.64 -31.76
C LEU A 325 7.10 21.82 -32.08
N MET A 326 7.73 22.39 -31.04
CA MET A 326 8.69 23.48 -31.20
C MET A 326 9.95 23.04 -31.95
N GLU A 327 10.43 21.82 -31.75
CA GLU A 327 11.60 21.27 -32.45
C GLU A 327 11.32 20.97 -33.94
N ARG A 328 10.11 20.48 -34.27
CA ARG A 328 9.71 20.13 -35.65
C ARG A 328 9.63 21.34 -36.59
N GLY A 329 9.49 22.56 -36.07
CA GLY A 329 9.54 23.79 -36.87
C GLY A 329 10.94 24.17 -37.38
N GLN A 330 12.02 23.62 -36.78
CA GLN A 330 13.40 24.03 -37.07
C GLN A 330 14.13 23.11 -38.08
N GLY A 331 13.62 21.91 -38.36
CA GLY A 331 14.22 20.94 -39.28
C GLY A 331 13.71 21.05 -40.71
N GLN A 332 14.60 21.27 -41.68
CA GLN A 332 14.29 21.16 -43.11
C GLN A 332 13.72 19.78 -43.45
N GLY A 333 12.50 19.74 -44.00
CA GLY A 333 11.93 18.53 -44.61
C GLY A 333 10.43 18.41 -44.46
N THR A 334 9.68 19.11 -45.32
CA THR A 334 8.26 18.84 -45.67
C THR A 334 7.36 18.37 -44.51
N VAL A 335 6.89 19.32 -43.69
CA VAL A 335 5.59 19.17 -43.05
C VAL A 335 4.55 19.15 -44.18
N PRO A 336 3.78 18.06 -44.41
CA PRO A 336 2.61 18.18 -45.27
C PRO A 336 1.74 19.25 -44.61
N SER A 337 1.41 20.29 -45.35
CA SER A 337 0.58 21.43 -45.00
C SER A 337 -0.76 21.03 -44.35
N ARG A 338 -0.72 20.56 -43.09
CA ARG A 338 -1.89 20.14 -42.32
C ARG A 338 -2.43 21.24 -41.42
N GLY A 339 -1.64 22.28 -41.12
CA GLY A 339 -2.13 23.52 -40.50
C GLY A 339 -3.13 24.29 -41.37
N ARG A 340 -3.22 23.96 -42.68
CA ARG A 340 -4.14 24.58 -43.66
C ARG A 340 -5.43 23.78 -43.91
N GLN A 341 -5.59 22.61 -43.29
CA GLN A 341 -6.79 21.76 -43.42
C GLN A 341 -7.47 21.50 -42.07
N LEU A 342 -7.27 22.35 -41.06
CA LEU A 342 -8.23 22.48 -39.97
C LEU A 342 -9.44 23.27 -40.51
N PRO A 343 -10.64 22.68 -40.61
CA PRO A 343 -11.84 23.49 -40.76
C PRO A 343 -11.95 24.41 -39.53
N PRO A 344 -12.45 25.64 -39.69
CA PRO A 344 -12.72 26.54 -38.57
C PRO A 344 -13.94 26.01 -37.81
N SER A 345 -13.79 24.92 -37.06
CA SER A 345 -14.82 24.48 -36.12
C SER A 345 -14.49 25.05 -34.73
N PRO A 346 -15.39 25.84 -34.11
CA PRO A 346 -15.12 26.58 -32.87
C PRO A 346 -14.99 25.69 -31.62
N ARG A 347 -14.87 24.36 -31.78
CA ARG A 347 -14.72 23.39 -30.68
C ARG A 347 -13.31 22.80 -30.57
N VAL A 348 -12.39 23.19 -31.43
CA VAL A 348 -11.01 22.63 -31.48
C VAL A 348 -10.09 23.24 -30.41
N GLY A 349 -10.55 24.25 -29.66
CA GLY A 349 -9.74 25.00 -28.70
C GLY A 349 -9.60 24.41 -27.30
N THR A 350 -10.35 23.38 -26.95
CA THR A 350 -10.43 22.93 -25.55
C THR A 350 -10.33 21.42 -25.38
N GLY A 351 -10.09 20.61 -26.43
CA GLY A 351 -10.41 19.18 -26.33
C GLY A 351 -9.55 18.15 -27.02
N TRP A 352 -8.23 18.28 -26.99
CA TRP A 352 -7.36 17.13 -27.32
C TRP A 352 -7.37 16.07 -26.21
N LEU A 353 -7.59 16.49 -24.97
CA LEU A 353 -7.73 15.66 -23.78
C LEU A 353 -9.09 15.86 -23.07
N TRP A 354 -9.98 16.73 -23.53
CA TRP A 354 -11.28 17.00 -22.88
C TRP A 354 -12.36 15.94 -23.16
N PRO A 355 -12.56 15.44 -24.40
CA PRO A 355 -13.49 14.34 -24.65
C PRO A 355 -13.02 13.02 -24.01
N TRP A 356 -11.70 12.81 -23.97
CA TRP A 356 -11.05 11.68 -23.27
C TRP A 356 -11.00 11.87 -21.77
N GLY A 357 -10.88 13.13 -21.37
CA GLY A 357 -10.98 13.62 -20.02
C GLY A 357 -12.33 13.26 -19.46
N ASP A 358 -13.45 13.59 -20.08
CA ASP A 358 -14.76 13.22 -19.50
C ASP A 358 -14.92 11.68 -19.33
N GLY A 359 -14.24 10.85 -20.12
CA GLY A 359 -14.15 9.39 -19.91
C GLY A 359 -13.18 8.96 -18.80
N ILE A 360 -12.04 9.63 -18.63
CA ILE A 360 -11.01 9.36 -17.60
C ILE A 360 -11.40 9.99 -16.24
N TRP A 361 -12.00 11.18 -16.26
CA TRP A 361 -12.62 11.94 -15.17
C TRP A 361 -13.96 11.33 -14.76
N GLY A 362 -14.74 10.76 -15.70
CA GLY A 362 -15.95 9.99 -15.41
C GLY A 362 -15.67 8.64 -14.73
N LEU A 363 -14.42 8.18 -14.76
CA LEU A 363 -13.96 7.03 -13.98
C LEU A 363 -13.37 7.46 -12.63
N SER A 364 -12.97 8.71 -12.43
CA SER A 364 -12.30 9.16 -11.20
C SER A 364 -13.29 9.55 -10.08
N PRO A 365 -12.99 9.33 -8.79
CA PRO A 365 -13.74 9.94 -7.68
C PRO A 365 -13.65 11.49 -7.68
N LEU A 366 -12.77 12.07 -8.51
CA LEU A 366 -12.42 13.49 -8.58
C LEU A 366 -13.41 14.35 -9.39
N GLY A 367 -14.64 13.86 -9.64
CA GLY A 367 -15.70 14.64 -10.27
C GLY A 367 -16.07 15.88 -9.46
N GLY A 368 -15.49 17.03 -9.76
CA GLY A 368 -15.93 18.30 -9.21
C GLY A 368 -14.91 19.43 -9.13
N HIS A 369 -13.60 19.15 -9.21
CA HIS A 369 -12.59 20.21 -9.08
C HIS A 369 -11.98 20.51 -10.45
N SER A 370 -12.43 21.60 -11.06
CA SER A 370 -11.73 22.31 -12.13
C SER A 370 -10.32 22.67 -11.64
N SER A 371 -9.39 21.76 -11.84
CA SER A 371 -8.00 21.96 -11.44
C SER A 371 -7.29 22.90 -12.44
N PRO A 372 -6.37 23.78 -11.99
CA PRO A 372 -5.66 24.74 -12.85
C PRO A 372 -4.78 24.09 -13.94
N TRP A 373 -4.63 22.76 -13.91
CA TRP A 373 -3.84 21.96 -14.84
C TRP A 373 -4.51 21.72 -16.20
N THR A 374 -5.78 22.10 -16.36
CA THR A 374 -6.55 21.90 -17.61
C THR A 374 -6.37 23.01 -18.63
N SER A 375 -5.48 23.99 -18.42
CA SER A 375 -5.26 25.06 -19.40
C SER A 375 -4.51 24.50 -20.62
N PRO A 376 -5.12 24.43 -21.82
CA PRO A 376 -4.45 23.89 -22.99
C PRO A 376 -3.27 24.80 -23.37
N LEU A 377 -2.06 24.24 -23.48
CA LEU A 377 -0.87 24.96 -23.93
C LEU A 377 -0.87 25.25 -25.45
N LEU A 378 -1.85 24.72 -26.20
CA LEU A 378 -1.89 24.79 -27.66
C LEU A 378 -3.04 25.67 -28.16
N PRO A 379 -2.75 26.76 -28.90
CA PRO A 379 -3.76 27.58 -29.54
C PRO A 379 -4.49 26.85 -30.67
N PRO A 380 -5.84 26.88 -30.75
CA PRO A 380 -6.53 26.79 -32.02
C PRO A 380 -5.98 27.87 -32.96
N LEU A 381 -5.31 27.42 -34.04
CA LEU A 381 -4.91 28.27 -35.15
C LEU A 381 -6.17 28.94 -35.72
N LEU A 382 -6.43 30.18 -35.31
CA LEU A 382 -7.43 31.05 -35.88
C LEU A 382 -6.70 32.06 -36.76
N PRO A 383 -6.75 31.92 -38.10
CA PRO A 383 -6.10 32.83 -39.05
C PRO A 383 -6.58 34.30 -39.00
N GLN A 384 -7.43 34.67 -38.04
CA GLN A 384 -8.04 35.99 -37.91
C GLN A 384 -7.86 36.63 -36.51
N ALA A 385 -7.08 36.02 -35.61
CA ALA A 385 -6.84 36.61 -34.29
C ALA A 385 -5.74 37.68 -34.35
N THR A 386 -5.99 38.85 -33.75
CA THR A 386 -4.96 39.89 -33.59
C THR A 386 -3.92 39.45 -32.56
N TRP A 387 -2.67 39.92 -32.71
CA TRP A 387 -1.57 39.60 -31.78
C TRP A 387 -1.93 39.92 -30.32
N SER A 388 -2.64 41.02 -30.07
CA SER A 388 -3.14 41.39 -28.73
C SER A 388 -4.11 40.36 -28.15
N ARG A 389 -4.98 39.78 -28.99
CA ARG A 389 -5.95 38.77 -28.59
C ARG A 389 -5.26 37.43 -28.32
N LEU A 390 -4.33 37.01 -29.17
CA LEU A 390 -3.53 35.80 -28.92
C LEU A 390 -2.68 35.89 -27.65
N ARG A 391 -2.12 37.06 -27.34
CA ARG A 391 -1.37 37.29 -26.08
C ARG A 391 -2.27 37.28 -24.84
N SER A 392 -3.52 37.69 -24.98
CA SER A 392 -4.53 37.67 -23.92
C SER A 392 -5.11 36.28 -23.70
N ASP A 393 -5.33 35.53 -24.78
CA ASP A 393 -5.95 34.20 -24.76
C ASP A 393 -4.95 33.11 -24.34
N TYR A 394 -3.64 33.32 -24.55
CA TYR A 394 -2.56 32.39 -24.16
C TYR A 394 -1.48 33.07 -23.31
N PRO A 395 -1.79 33.50 -22.07
CA PRO A 395 -0.83 34.20 -21.22
C PRO A 395 0.35 33.31 -20.78
N ALA A 396 0.17 31.99 -20.79
CA ALA A 396 1.19 31.01 -20.42
C ALA A 396 2.31 30.86 -21.48
N LEU A 397 2.09 31.32 -22.72
CA LEU A 397 3.07 31.25 -23.79
C LEU A 397 3.90 32.54 -23.87
N THR A 398 5.22 32.41 -23.98
CA THR A 398 6.09 33.55 -24.26
C THR A 398 5.81 34.11 -25.67
N PRO A 399 6.09 35.41 -25.93
CA PRO A 399 5.94 35.98 -27.26
C PRO A 399 6.71 35.21 -28.34
N ALA A 400 7.90 34.70 -28.00
CA ALA A 400 8.74 33.93 -28.90
C ALA A 400 8.13 32.58 -29.26
N GLN A 401 7.58 31.85 -28.27
CA GLN A 401 6.88 30.58 -28.48
C GLN A 401 5.64 30.76 -29.35
N LEU A 402 4.84 31.79 -29.08
CA LEU A 402 3.63 32.08 -29.84
C LEU A 402 3.96 32.47 -31.30
N HIS A 403 5.00 33.26 -31.51
CA HIS A 403 5.46 33.61 -32.86
C HIS A 403 5.92 32.38 -33.63
N HIS A 404 6.70 31.49 -33.00
CA HIS A 404 7.19 30.26 -33.61
C HIS A 404 6.05 29.32 -34.05
N LEU A 405 4.99 29.19 -33.24
CA LEU A 405 3.79 28.41 -33.56
C LEU A 405 2.95 29.00 -34.70
N LEU A 406 3.07 30.30 -34.97
CA LEU A 406 2.37 30.95 -36.08
C LEU A 406 3.16 30.89 -37.39
N SER A 407 4.49 30.79 -37.29
CA SER A 407 5.39 30.75 -38.45
C SER A 407 5.60 29.35 -39.05
N HIS A 408 5.34 28.30 -38.27
CA HIS A 408 5.52 26.89 -38.63
C HIS A 408 4.23 26.10 -38.39
#